data_AF-A0A2T3Q668-F1
#
_entry.id   AF-A0A2T3Q668-F1
#
_cell.length_a   1.000
_cell.length_b   1.000
_cell.length_c   1.000
_cell.angle_alpha   90.00
_cell.angle_beta   90.00
_cell.angle_gamma   90.00
#
_symmetry.space_group_name_H-M   'P 1'
#
loop_
_entity.id
_entity.type
_entity.pdbx_description
1 polymer ?
#
loop_
_entity_poly.entity_id
_entity_poly.type
_entity_poly.pdbx_seq_one_letter_code
_entity_poly.pdbx_strand_id
1 'polypeptide(L)'
;MEEFELELFADYHQFYLQDDEVEKNDLGDAWTEEVIERLSASTYFAIGIGTVRNIDVPVFIKILEAEPSISFDDWEHVVMTSIEYEIGKLVIAGCTDYFPDAK
;
A
#
# COMPACT_ATOMS: atom_id res chain seq x y z
N MET A 1 -17.47 -6.41 -6.82
CA MET A 1 -17.06 -5.55 -5.70
C MET A 1 -16.57 -6.44 -4.58
N GLU A 2 -15.33 -6.25 -4.17
CA GLU A 2 -14.68 -7.01 -3.10
C GLU A 2 -14.17 -6.02 -2.04
N GLU A 3 -14.29 -6.38 -0.77
CA GLU A 3 -13.89 -5.55 0.35
C GLU A 3 -13.11 -6.38 1.37
N PHE A 4 -12.07 -5.78 1.94
CA PHE A 4 -11.22 -6.39 2.97
C PHE A 4 -11.02 -5.40 4.12
N GLU A 5 -11.12 -5.91 5.34
CA GLU A 5 -10.77 -5.20 6.57
C GLU A 5 -9.62 -5.95 7.22
N LEU A 6 -8.50 -5.26 7.41
CA LEU A 6 -7.25 -5.83 7.89
C LEU A 6 -6.72 -4.98 9.04
N GLU A 7 -5.85 -5.59 9.84
CA GLU A 7 -5.01 -4.91 10.82
C GLU A 7 -3.57 -5.28 10.46
N LEU A 8 -2.77 -4.30 10.05
CA LEU A 8 -1.39 -4.50 9.61
C LEU A 8 -0.43 -3.75 10.53
N PHE A 9 0.67 -4.40 10.91
CA PHE A 9 1.73 -3.75 11.66
C PHE A 9 2.59 -2.90 10.72
N ALA A 10 2.51 -1.57 10.87
CA ALA A 10 3.21 -0.61 10.01
C ALA A 10 4.69 -0.46 10.39
N ASP A 11 5.44 -1.55 10.32
CA ASP A 11 6.86 -1.56 10.65
C ASP A 11 7.65 -0.57 9.76
N TYR A 12 8.68 0.06 10.33
CA TYR A 12 9.37 1.18 9.69
C TYR A 12 8.44 2.30 9.20
N HIS A 13 7.31 2.51 9.90
CA HIS A 13 6.31 3.53 9.54
C HIS A 13 5.65 3.28 8.19
N GLN A 14 5.57 2.03 7.72
CA GLN A 14 4.94 1.74 6.43
C GLN A 14 4.35 0.33 6.35
N PHE A 15 3.46 0.15 5.38
CA PHE A 15 3.09 -1.13 4.81
C PHE A 15 3.03 -0.97 3.29
N TYR A 16 2.85 -2.05 2.53
CA TYR A 16 2.90 -1.99 1.08
C TYR A 16 1.80 -2.80 0.42
N LEU A 17 1.49 -2.40 -0.82
CA LEU A 17 0.72 -3.16 -1.80
C LEU A 17 1.66 -3.48 -2.97
N GLN A 18 1.83 -4.74 -3.34
CA GLN A 18 2.75 -5.12 -4.42
C GLN A 18 2.26 -6.36 -5.18
N ASP A 19 2.87 -6.63 -6.33
CA ASP A 19 2.73 -7.92 -7.02
C ASP A 19 3.29 -9.08 -6.17
N ASP A 20 2.82 -10.32 -6.36
CA ASP A 20 3.32 -11.47 -5.59
C ASP A 20 4.74 -11.92 -5.99
N GLU A 21 5.30 -11.38 -7.08
CA GLU A 21 6.70 -11.56 -7.47
C GLU A 21 7.65 -10.63 -6.69
N VAL A 22 7.95 -11.02 -5.44
CA VAL A 22 8.74 -10.25 -4.45
C VAL A 22 10.05 -9.67 -4.99
N GLU A 23 10.74 -10.37 -5.90
CA GLU A 23 12.06 -9.93 -6.41
C GLU A 23 12.02 -8.61 -7.21
N LYS A 24 10.84 -8.18 -7.68
CA LYS A 24 10.66 -6.95 -8.47
C LYS A 24 10.22 -5.73 -7.65
N ASN A 25 10.01 -5.88 -6.34
CA ASN A 25 9.17 -4.97 -5.56
C ASN A 25 9.92 -4.13 -4.51
N ASP A 26 11.23 -3.92 -4.68
CA ASP A 26 12.01 -3.12 -3.74
C ASP A 26 11.58 -1.64 -3.75
N LEU A 27 11.06 -1.17 -2.62
CA LEU A 27 10.65 0.22 -2.39
C LEU A 27 11.77 1.09 -1.78
N GLY A 28 12.90 0.50 -1.40
CA GLY A 28 13.96 1.19 -0.65
C GLY A 28 14.45 2.46 -1.34
N ASP A 29 14.84 2.37 -2.61
CA ASP A 29 15.31 3.51 -3.40
C ASP A 29 14.17 4.51 -3.77
N ALA A 30 12.91 4.08 -3.68
CA ALA A 30 11.75 4.94 -3.97
C ALA A 30 11.44 5.92 -2.82
N TRP A 31 11.85 5.60 -1.60
CA TRP A 31 11.67 6.46 -0.42
C TRP A 31 12.69 7.59 -0.36
N THR A 32 12.51 8.59 -1.23
CA THR A 32 13.26 9.85 -1.18
C THR A 32 12.69 10.82 -0.12
N GLU A 33 13.45 11.85 0.26
CA GLU A 33 12.99 12.86 1.24
C GLU A 33 11.64 13.50 0.83
N GLU A 34 11.46 13.80 -0.45
CA GLU A 34 10.19 14.35 -0.98
C GLU A 34 9.03 13.36 -0.86
N VAL A 35 9.31 12.07 -1.07
CA VAL A 35 8.31 11.00 -1.03
C VAL A 35 7.88 10.68 0.40
N ILE A 36 8.79 10.81 1.37
CA ILE A 36 8.49 10.69 2.80
C ILE A 36 7.45 11.74 3.22
N GLU A 37 7.57 12.99 2.76
CA GLU A 37 6.58 14.03 3.06
C GLU A 37 5.18 13.73 2.49
N ARG A 38 5.12 12.97 1.39
CA ARG A 38 3.86 12.55 0.75
C ARG A 38 3.27 11.27 1.35
N LEU A 39 4.00 10.60 2.26
CA LEU A 39 3.60 9.33 2.87
C LEU A 39 3.22 8.24 1.84
N SER A 40 3.77 8.29 0.63
CA SER A 40 3.51 7.27 -0.37
C SER A 40 4.62 7.22 -1.40
N ALA A 41 5.30 6.08 -1.46
CA ALA A 41 6.26 5.73 -2.50
C ALA A 41 5.61 4.79 -3.51
N SER A 42 6.03 4.85 -4.77
CA SER A 42 5.56 3.92 -5.80
C SER A 42 6.68 3.57 -6.77
N THR A 43 6.78 2.30 -7.10
CA THR A 43 7.53 1.78 -8.25
C THR A 43 6.54 1.28 -9.30
N TYR A 44 7.02 0.61 -10.35
CA TYR A 44 6.14 -0.05 -11.30
C TYR A 44 5.29 -1.15 -10.66
N PHE A 45 5.83 -1.88 -9.68
CA PHE A 45 5.25 -3.12 -9.15
C PHE A 45 4.88 -3.07 -7.66
N ALA A 46 5.10 -1.93 -7.00
CA ALA A 46 4.81 -1.77 -5.59
C ALA A 46 4.40 -0.34 -5.24
N ILE A 47 3.53 -0.21 -4.25
CA ILE A 47 3.17 1.04 -3.60
C ILE A 47 3.49 0.87 -2.11
N GLY A 48 4.35 1.73 -1.59
CA GLY A 48 4.57 1.89 -0.15
C GLY A 48 3.59 2.93 0.39
N ILE A 49 2.88 2.58 1.45
CA ILE A 49 1.97 3.47 2.18
C ILE A 49 2.63 3.82 3.51
N GLY A 50 2.98 5.10 3.66
CA GLY A 50 3.58 5.64 4.86
C GLY A 50 2.54 5.93 5.93
N THR A 51 2.94 5.74 7.18
CA THR A 51 2.14 6.02 8.37
C THR A 51 2.94 6.91 9.32
N VAL A 52 2.27 7.73 10.11
CA VAL A 52 2.98 8.62 11.06
C VAL A 52 3.58 7.82 12.23
N ARG A 53 3.12 6.59 12.47
CA ARG A 53 3.51 5.77 13.63
C ARG A 53 3.76 4.33 13.24
N ASN A 54 4.79 3.74 13.83
CA ASN A 54 5.07 2.31 13.79
C ASN A 54 4.18 1.54 14.80
N ILE A 55 2.92 1.28 14.41
CA ILE A 55 1.91 0.55 15.19
C ILE A 55 1.05 -0.30 14.25
N ASP A 56 0.21 -1.18 14.80
CA ASP A 56 -0.90 -1.78 14.06
C ASP A 56 -1.89 -0.70 13.60
N VAL A 57 -2.23 -0.73 12.31
CA VAL A 57 -3.16 0.21 11.69
C VAL A 57 -4.31 -0.54 11.01
N PRO A 58 -5.56 -0.06 11.14
CA PRO A 58 -6.67 -0.62 10.41
C PRO A 58 -6.57 -0.23 8.93
N VAL A 59 -6.70 -1.22 8.04
CA VAL A 59 -6.64 -1.02 6.59
C VAL A 59 -7.92 -1.54 5.95
N PHE A 60 -8.58 -0.66 5.20
CA PHE A 60 -9.80 -0.95 4.44
C PHE A 60 -9.48 -0.90 2.95
N ILE A 61 -9.77 -2.00 2.24
CA ILE A 61 -9.53 -2.10 0.80
C ILE A 61 -10.86 -2.31 0.11
N LYS A 62 -11.10 -1.54 -0.96
CA LYS A 62 -12.27 -1.69 -1.82
C LYS A 62 -11.83 -1.85 -3.27
N ILE A 63 -12.18 -2.97 -3.87
CA ILE A 63 -11.94 -3.24 -5.29
C ILE A 63 -13.25 -3.03 -6.05
N LEU A 64 -13.22 -2.10 -7.00
CA LEU A 64 -14.38 -1.59 -7.70
C LEU A 64 -14.23 -1.79 -9.21
N GLU A 65 -15.34 -2.07 -9.89
CA GLU A 65 -15.37 -2.27 -11.35
C GLU A 65 -15.30 -0.96 -12.14
N ALA A 66 -15.47 0.17 -11.46
CA ALA A 66 -15.44 1.51 -12.02
C ALA A 66 -14.88 2.49 -10.98
N GLU A 67 -14.52 3.69 -11.46
CA GLU A 67 -14.04 4.78 -10.63
C GLU A 67 -15.06 5.11 -9.51
N PRO A 68 -14.64 5.15 -8.24
CA PRO A 68 -15.54 5.48 -7.14
C PRO A 68 -15.91 6.96 -7.12
N SER A 69 -17.12 7.25 -6.66
CA SER A 69 -17.49 8.60 -6.24
C SER A 69 -17.00 8.81 -4.80
N ILE A 70 -15.81 9.38 -4.63
CA ILE A 70 -15.21 9.70 -3.32
C ILE A 70 -15.18 11.22 -3.15
N SER A 71 -15.61 11.69 -1.99
CA SER A 71 -15.33 13.06 -1.53
C SER A 71 -13.96 13.07 -0.84
N PHE A 72 -13.01 13.85 -1.35
CA PHE A 72 -11.70 13.97 -0.72
C PHE A 72 -11.73 14.82 0.56
N ASP A 73 -12.80 15.59 0.79
CA ASP A 73 -12.96 16.43 1.99
C ASP A 73 -13.13 15.62 3.28
N ASP A 74 -13.48 14.33 3.17
CA ASP A 74 -13.63 13.42 4.31
C ASP A 74 -12.29 12.83 4.80
N TRP A 75 -11.18 13.12 4.10
CA TRP A 75 -9.87 12.51 4.36
C TRP A 75 -8.81 13.55 4.73
N GLU A 76 -7.98 13.24 5.73
CA GLU A 76 -6.87 14.14 6.15
C GLU A 76 -5.72 14.15 5.15
N HIS A 77 -5.52 13.04 4.43
CA HIS A 77 -4.47 12.88 3.42
C HIS A 77 -4.97 11.96 2.31
N VAL A 78 -4.78 12.38 1.05
CA VAL A 78 -5.18 11.60 -0.13
C VAL A 78 -4.01 11.55 -1.09
N VAL A 79 -3.67 10.32 -1.51
CA VAL A 79 -2.70 10.08 -2.57
C VAL A 79 -3.38 9.32 -3.69
N MET A 80 -3.13 9.77 -4.92
CA MET A 80 -3.54 9.08 -6.13
C MET A 80 -2.29 8.55 -6.83
N THR A 81 -2.25 7.24 -7.08
CA THR A 81 -1.14 6.58 -7.76
C THR A 81 -1.65 5.39 -8.57
N SER A 82 -0.75 4.77 -9.32
CA SER A 82 -1.00 3.59 -10.14
C SER A 82 0.07 2.54 -9.90
N ILE A 83 -0.32 1.28 -10.01
CA ILE A 83 0.57 0.12 -9.97
C ILE A 83 0.32 -0.72 -11.21
N GLU A 84 1.38 -1.22 -11.82
CA GLU A 84 1.34 -2.27 -12.82
C GLU A 84 1.63 -3.60 -12.13
N TYR A 85 0.98 -4.67 -12.57
CA TYR A 85 1.21 -6.01 -12.01
C TYR A 85 1.12 -7.05 -13.14
N GLU A 86 1.99 -8.05 -13.13
CA GLU A 86 2.13 -9.01 -14.23
C GLU A 86 1.34 -10.29 -13.92
N ILE A 87 0.03 -10.29 -14.19
CA ILE A 87 -0.87 -11.48 -14.16
C ILE A 87 -1.02 -12.14 -12.76
N GLY A 88 -0.22 -11.72 -11.79
CA GLY A 88 -0.17 -12.21 -10.42
C GLY A 88 -1.29 -11.69 -9.52
N LYS A 89 -1.11 -11.91 -8.23
CA LYS A 89 -1.99 -11.39 -7.18
C LYS A 89 -1.37 -10.12 -6.62
N LEU A 90 -2.21 -9.14 -6.32
CA LEU A 90 -1.79 -8.04 -5.46
C LEU A 90 -1.78 -8.56 -4.02
N VAL A 91 -0.70 -8.26 -3.30
CA VAL A 91 -0.47 -8.63 -1.92
C VAL A 91 -0.35 -7.36 -1.09
N ILE A 92 -1.08 -7.31 0.01
CA ILE A 92 -0.92 -6.26 1.03
C ILE A 92 -0.32 -6.81 2.32
N ALA A 93 0.75 -6.18 2.80
CA ALA A 93 1.49 -6.65 3.98
C ALA A 93 2.34 -5.54 4.62
N GLY A 94 2.66 -5.71 5.90
CA GLY A 94 3.72 -4.98 6.59
C GLY A 94 5.12 -5.45 6.19
N CYS A 95 6.14 -4.64 6.46
CA CYS A 95 7.54 -4.93 6.08
C CYS A 95 8.12 -6.21 6.70
N THR A 96 7.59 -6.64 7.85
CA THR A 96 8.06 -7.82 8.58
C THR A 96 7.01 -8.92 8.71
N ASP A 97 5.87 -8.76 8.02
CA ASP A 97 4.84 -9.78 7.98
C ASP A 97 5.31 -11.03 7.23
N TYR A 98 4.73 -12.18 7.59
CA TYR A 98 5.01 -13.42 6.88
C TYR A 98 4.26 -13.43 5.55
N PHE A 99 4.98 -13.16 4.45
CA PHE A 99 4.41 -13.00 3.10
C PHE A 99 3.41 -14.09 2.66
N PRO A 100 3.61 -15.39 2.97
CA PRO A 100 2.63 -16.42 2.63
C PRO A 100 1.25 -16.30 3.32
N ASP A 101 1.17 -15.57 4.44
CA ASP A 101 -0.08 -15.32 5.17
C ASP A 101 -0.76 -14.01 4.74
N ALA A 102 -0.10 -13.22 3.89
CA ALA A 102 -0.61 -11.95 3.39
C ALA A 102 -1.84 -12.13 2.49
N LYS A 103 -2.61 -11.04 2.36
CA LYS A 103 -3.89 -11.04 1.62
C LYS A 103 -3.75 -10.50 0.22
#